data_AF-A0A971EMW3-F1
#
_entry.id   AF-A0A971EMW3-F1
#
_cell.length_a   1.000
_cell.length_b   1.000
_cell.length_c   1.000
_cell.angle_alpha   90.00
_cell.angle_beta   90.00
_cell.angle_gamma   90.00
#
_symmetry.space_group_name_H-M   'P 1'
#
loop_
_entity.id
_entity.type
_entity.pdbx_description
1 polymer ?
#
loop_
_entity_poly.entity_id
_entity_poly.type
_entity_poly.pdbx_seq_one_letter_code
_entity_poly.pdbx_strand_id
1 'polypeptide(L)'
;MFSEECVRAALNDLVQYHEFEIRVIQYSEEHFGNFVIELVKRDSFKVRFIRDRGQTWCELGCGSDWMQLEDVLEVVGASFEYNQNEDYCQNIKLISSTIYHEFKLLDKALDVNNRADTITKAGQIKQKRVEELLTEFK
;
A
#
# COMPACT_ATOMS: atom_id res chain seq x y z
N MET A 1 3.94 20.41 5.66
CA MET A 1 2.81 20.42 6.61
C MET A 1 1.82 19.35 6.17
N PHE A 2 1.27 18.57 7.08
CA PHE A 2 0.24 17.58 6.75
C PHE A 2 -1.07 18.29 6.34
N SER A 3 -1.72 17.81 5.28
CA SER A 3 -3.00 18.33 4.78
C SER A 3 -3.94 17.17 4.53
N GLU A 4 -4.98 17.06 5.35
CA GLU A 4 -6.01 16.05 5.18
C GLU A 4 -6.77 16.22 3.85
N GLU A 5 -6.99 17.46 3.42
CA GLU A 5 -7.62 17.76 2.13
C GLU A 5 -6.80 17.19 0.97
N CYS A 6 -5.48 17.38 1.02
CA CYS A 6 -4.56 16.87 0.02
C CYS A 6 -4.54 15.34 -0.02
N VAL A 7 -4.57 14.68 1.15
CA VAL A 7 -4.71 13.23 1.26
C VAL A 7 -6.03 12.75 0.66
N ARG A 8 -7.16 13.38 1.02
CA ARG A 8 -8.47 13.01 0.48
C ARG A 8 -8.54 13.18 -1.03
N ALA A 9 -7.94 14.25 -1.57
CA ALA A 9 -7.83 14.45 -3.01
C ALA A 9 -6.97 13.38 -3.70
N ALA A 10 -5.85 12.98 -3.08
CA ALA A 10 -4.98 11.92 -3.60
C ALA A 10 -5.66 10.53 -3.61
N LEU A 11 -6.56 10.27 -2.67
CA LEU A 11 -7.31 9.02 -2.56
C LEU A 11 -8.60 8.99 -3.40
N ASN A 12 -8.94 10.10 -4.07
CA ASN A 12 -10.24 10.27 -4.71
C ASN A 12 -10.55 9.17 -5.73
N ASP A 13 -9.54 8.70 -6.47
CA ASP A 13 -9.74 7.65 -7.49
C ASP A 13 -10.21 6.33 -6.85
N LEU A 14 -9.64 5.95 -5.70
CA LEU A 14 -10.03 4.72 -4.99
C LEU A 14 -11.41 4.86 -4.36
N VAL A 15 -11.73 6.03 -3.81
CA VAL A 15 -13.02 6.28 -3.16
C VAL A 15 -14.15 6.35 -4.19
N GLN A 16 -13.96 7.10 -5.28
CA GLN A 16 -15.03 7.32 -6.27
C GLN A 16 -15.24 6.14 -7.21
N TYR A 17 -14.18 5.50 -7.68
CA TYR A 17 -14.30 4.49 -8.74
C TYR A 17 -14.26 3.05 -8.24
N HIS A 18 -13.64 2.81 -7.08
CA HIS A 18 -13.55 1.47 -6.49
C HIS A 18 -14.29 1.37 -5.15
N GLU A 19 -15.05 2.39 -4.75
CA GLU A 19 -15.90 2.40 -3.55
C GLU A 19 -15.15 2.04 -2.26
N PHE A 20 -13.88 2.43 -2.18
CA PHE A 20 -13.16 2.38 -0.91
C PHE A 20 -13.70 3.45 0.05
N GLU A 21 -13.87 3.08 1.30
CA GLU A 21 -14.21 3.99 2.38
C GLU A 21 -12.95 4.32 3.18
N ILE A 22 -12.69 5.62 3.38
CA ILE A 22 -11.63 6.06 4.28
C ILE A 22 -12.09 5.82 5.71
N ARG A 23 -11.46 4.84 6.38
CA ARG A 23 -11.80 4.44 7.75
C ARG A 23 -11.02 5.23 8.79
N VAL A 24 -9.75 5.49 8.51
CA VAL A 24 -8.83 6.19 9.43
C VAL A 24 -7.97 7.16 8.64
N ILE A 25 -7.83 8.38 9.15
CA ILE A 25 -6.72 9.28 8.85
C ILE A 25 -6.18 9.72 10.21
N GLN A 26 -5.01 9.20 10.58
CA GLN A 26 -4.34 9.56 11.83
C GLN A 26 -2.99 10.15 11.50
N TYR A 27 -2.72 11.35 12.00
CA TYR A 27 -1.46 12.06 11.84
C TYR A 27 -0.94 12.49 13.22
N SER A 28 0.38 12.41 13.42
CA SER A 28 1.05 12.88 14.63
C SER A 28 2.28 13.71 14.29
N GLU A 29 2.20 15.02 14.57
CA GLU A 29 3.33 15.94 14.42
C GLU A 29 4.46 15.60 15.42
N GLU A 30 4.10 15.26 16.66
CA GLU A 30 5.02 14.89 17.75
C GLU A 30 5.84 13.64 17.44
N HIS A 31 5.33 12.76 16.57
CA HIS A 31 6.02 11.56 16.12
C HIS A 31 6.59 11.75 14.72
N PHE A 32 7.40 12.77 14.50
CA PHE A 32 8.12 13.02 13.23
C PHE A 32 7.19 13.14 12.01
N GLY A 33 5.95 13.59 12.21
CA GLY A 33 4.96 13.69 11.15
C GLY A 33 4.47 12.32 10.63
N ASN A 34 4.52 11.29 11.47
CA ASN A 34 4.00 9.97 11.15
C ASN A 34 2.51 10.02 10.85
N PHE A 35 2.06 9.15 9.95
CA PHE A 35 0.64 8.95 9.72
C PHE A 35 0.29 7.50 9.43
N VAL A 36 -0.97 7.19 9.65
CA VAL A 36 -1.62 5.98 9.15
C VAL A 36 -2.94 6.39 8.52
N ILE A 37 -3.15 5.97 7.28
CA ILE A 37 -4.40 6.16 6.55
C ILE A 37 -4.90 4.77 6.14
N GLU A 38 -6.09 4.39 6.58
CA GLU A 38 -6.69 3.08 6.26
C GLU A 38 -7.93 3.28 5.39
N LEU A 39 -8.00 2.55 4.28
CA LEU A 39 -9.17 2.42 3.44
C LEU A 39 -9.67 0.98 3.47
N VAL A 40 -10.99 0.83 3.45
CA VAL A 40 -11.66 -0.47 3.44
C VAL A 40 -12.66 -0.52 2.30
N LYS A 41 -12.72 -1.66 1.61
CA LYS A 41 -13.80 -1.96 0.66
C LYS A 41 -14.55 -3.19 1.16
N ARG A 42 -15.88 -3.14 1.10
CA ARG A 42 -16.73 -4.28 1.44
C ARG A 42 -16.41 -5.47 0.52
N ASP A 43 -16.27 -6.65 1.11
CA ASP A 43 -16.03 -7.91 0.40
C ASP A 43 -14.75 -7.94 -0.48
N SER A 44 -13.78 -7.06 -0.20
CA SER A 44 -12.50 -6.97 -0.89
C SER A 44 -11.36 -6.69 0.09
N PHE A 45 -10.16 -6.40 -0.41
CA PHE A 45 -8.97 -6.10 0.39
C PHE A 45 -9.03 -4.69 1.00
N LYS A 46 -8.21 -4.49 2.03
CA LYS A 46 -7.98 -3.19 2.68
C LYS A 46 -6.70 -2.58 2.15
N VAL A 47 -6.59 -1.26 2.21
CA VAL A 47 -5.38 -0.53 1.85
C VAL A 47 -4.97 0.30 3.06
N ARG A 48 -3.69 0.30 3.43
CA ARG A 48 -3.18 1.27 4.39
C ARG A 48 -1.91 1.94 3.90
N PHE A 49 -1.89 3.25 4.03
CA PHE A 49 -0.71 4.08 3.82
C PHE A 49 -0.10 4.38 5.17
N ILE A 50 1.20 4.16 5.29
CA ILE A 50 1.93 4.40 6.52
C ILE A 50 3.08 5.34 6.21
N ARG A 51 3.27 6.32 7.08
CA ARG A 51 4.51 7.07 7.15
C ARG A 51 5.12 6.89 8.53
N ASP A 52 6.35 6.40 8.56
CA ASP A 52 7.16 6.30 9.76
C ASP A 52 8.55 6.89 9.51
N ARG A 53 8.98 7.84 10.36
CA ARG A 53 10.32 8.46 10.32
C ARG A 53 10.71 8.96 8.92
N GLY A 54 9.75 9.53 8.20
CA GLY A 54 9.97 10.11 6.88
C GLY A 54 9.79 9.15 5.70
N GLN A 55 9.77 7.83 5.92
CA GLN A 55 9.51 6.85 4.86
C GLN A 55 8.01 6.63 4.72
N THR A 56 7.51 6.61 3.48
CA THR A 56 6.11 6.33 3.17
C THR A 56 6.02 5.01 2.44
N TRP A 57 5.10 4.13 2.82
CA TRP A 57 4.82 2.90 2.09
C TRP A 57 3.35 2.54 2.17
N CYS A 58 2.95 1.55 1.39
CA CYS A 58 1.59 1.06 1.33
C CYS A 58 1.52 -0.45 1.57
N GLU A 59 0.47 -0.87 2.24
CA GLU A 59 0.20 -2.28 2.48
C GLU A 59 -1.24 -2.64 2.13
N LEU A 60 -1.40 -3.87 1.63
CA LEU A 60 -2.68 -4.48 1.32
C LEU A 60 -3.06 -5.49 2.40
N GLY A 61 -4.28 -5.39 2.89
CA GLY A 61 -4.78 -6.17 4.03
C GLY A 61 -5.89 -7.14 3.63
N CYS A 62 -5.80 -8.40 4.08
CA CYS A 62 -6.86 -9.40 3.95
C CYS A 62 -7.03 -10.15 5.27
N GLY A 63 -8.15 -9.94 5.97
CA GLY A 63 -8.32 -10.49 7.31
C GLY A 63 -7.33 -9.88 8.30
N SER A 64 -6.46 -10.71 8.87
CA SER A 64 -5.36 -10.31 9.78
C SER A 64 -4.03 -10.08 9.06
N ASP A 65 -3.91 -10.49 7.79
CA ASP A 65 -2.66 -10.47 7.06
C ASP A 65 -2.47 -9.14 6.33
N TRP A 66 -1.26 -8.59 6.42
CA TRP A 66 -0.84 -7.37 5.73
C TRP A 66 0.42 -7.66 4.93
N MET A 67 0.42 -7.23 3.67
CA MET A 67 1.53 -7.41 2.72
C MET A 67 1.92 -6.07 2.15
N GLN A 68 3.22 -5.84 1.87
CA GLN A 68 3.65 -4.65 1.16
C GLN A 68 3.07 -4.66 -0.25
N LEU A 69 2.58 -3.50 -0.71
CA LEU A 69 1.98 -3.36 -2.03
C LEU A 69 2.96 -3.79 -3.13
N GLU A 70 4.22 -3.42 -2.99
CA GLU A 70 5.31 -3.75 -3.92
C GLU A 70 5.42 -5.26 -4.14
N ASP A 71 5.36 -6.04 -3.05
CA ASP A 71 5.47 -7.51 -3.11
C ASP A 71 4.24 -8.12 -3.79
N VAL A 72 3.04 -7.60 -3.52
CA VAL A 72 1.80 -8.10 -4.13
C VAL A 72 1.75 -7.74 -5.62
N LEU A 73 2.22 -6.55 -6.00
CA LEU A 73 2.30 -6.14 -7.41
C LEU A 73 3.23 -7.06 -8.18
N GLU A 74 4.39 -7.41 -7.63
CA GLU A 74 5.31 -8.36 -8.26
C GLU A 74 4.65 -9.73 -8.48
N VAL A 75 3.85 -10.22 -7.52
CA VAL A 75 3.08 -11.48 -7.68
C VAL A 75 2.12 -11.43 -8.88
N VAL A 76 1.49 -10.27 -9.13
CA VAL A 76 0.54 -10.11 -10.24
C VAL A 76 1.19 -9.64 -11.55
N GLY A 77 2.52 -9.53 -11.57
CA GLY A 77 3.26 -9.07 -12.75
C GLY A 77 3.16 -7.57 -13.02
N ALA A 78 2.82 -6.78 -11.99
CA ALA A 78 2.80 -5.33 -12.01
C ALA A 78 3.94 -4.77 -11.16
N SER A 79 4.26 -3.49 -11.33
CA SER A 79 5.22 -2.79 -10.48
C SER A 79 4.95 -1.29 -10.54
N PHE A 80 5.50 -0.57 -9.59
CA PHE A 80 5.55 0.88 -9.63
C PHE A 80 6.84 1.35 -8.96
N GLU A 81 7.28 2.53 -9.36
CA GLU A 81 8.42 3.21 -8.76
C GLU A 81 7.93 4.55 -8.22
N TYR A 82 8.41 4.91 -7.05
CA TYR A 82 8.15 6.23 -6.47
C TYR A 82 9.37 6.71 -5.70
N ASN A 83 9.49 8.03 -5.62
CA ASN A 83 10.60 8.68 -4.97
C ASN A 83 10.23 8.96 -3.50
N GLN A 84 10.91 8.30 -2.57
CA GLN A 84 10.72 8.51 -1.13
C GLN A 84 11.00 9.96 -0.68
N ASN A 85 11.71 10.75 -1.49
CA ASN A 85 11.97 12.16 -1.21
C ASN A 85 10.86 13.10 -1.69
N GLU A 86 9.88 12.59 -2.44
CA GLU A 86 8.71 13.38 -2.82
C GLU A 86 7.80 13.65 -1.64
N ASP A 87 6.97 14.68 -1.80
CA ASP A 87 5.94 15.00 -0.82
C ASP A 87 4.99 13.81 -0.63
N TYR A 88 4.56 13.58 0.61
CA TYR A 88 3.72 12.44 0.97
C TYR A 88 2.41 12.42 0.18
N CYS A 89 1.84 13.57 -0.20
CA CYS A 89 0.64 13.58 -1.04
C CYS A 89 0.91 13.05 -2.44
N GLN A 90 2.08 13.35 -3.02
CA GLN A 90 2.44 12.83 -4.34
C GLN A 90 2.65 11.32 -4.27
N ASN A 91 3.33 10.83 -3.23
CA ASN A 91 3.48 9.39 -2.99
C ASN A 91 2.12 8.70 -2.81
N ILE A 92 1.24 9.23 -1.96
CA ILE A 92 -0.11 8.68 -1.77
C ILE A 92 -0.88 8.68 -3.10
N LYS A 93 -0.82 9.78 -3.87
CA LYS A 93 -1.52 9.89 -5.15
C LYS A 93 -1.02 8.85 -6.14
N LEU A 94 0.30 8.75 -6.31
CA LEU A 94 0.92 7.80 -7.23
C LEU A 94 0.56 6.35 -6.88
N ILE A 95 0.73 5.98 -5.61
CA ILE A 95 0.33 4.66 -5.10
C ILE A 95 -1.17 4.41 -5.33
N SER A 96 -2.01 5.40 -5.04
CA SER A 96 -3.47 5.27 -5.22
C SER A 96 -3.84 5.08 -6.69
N SER A 97 -3.20 5.80 -7.60
CA SER A 97 -3.37 5.63 -9.03
C SER A 97 -2.88 4.25 -9.51
N THR A 98 -1.77 3.74 -8.97
CA THR A 98 -1.31 2.37 -9.24
C THR A 98 -2.35 1.34 -8.81
N ILE A 99 -2.87 1.45 -7.58
CA ILE A 99 -3.92 0.55 -7.09
C ILE A 99 -5.17 0.67 -7.97
N TYR A 100 -5.54 1.88 -8.39
CA TYR A 100 -6.67 2.12 -9.28
C TYR A 100 -6.52 1.39 -10.63
N HIS A 101 -5.34 1.50 -11.26
CA HIS A 101 -5.06 0.88 -12.56
C HIS A 101 -4.98 -0.65 -12.45
N GLU A 102 -4.35 -1.17 -11.40
CA GLU A 102 -4.13 -2.60 -11.21
C GLU A 102 -5.23 -3.28 -10.40
N PHE A 103 -6.32 -2.56 -10.08
CA PHE A 103 -7.36 -3.00 -9.15
C PHE A 103 -7.87 -4.41 -9.45
N LYS A 104 -8.18 -4.70 -10.72
CA LYS A 104 -8.71 -6.02 -11.12
C LYS A 104 -7.72 -7.17 -10.87
N LEU A 105 -6.42 -6.92 -11.03
CA LEU A 105 -5.38 -7.92 -10.75
C LEU A 105 -5.22 -8.11 -9.26
N LEU A 106 -5.17 -7.02 -8.50
CA LEU A 106 -5.06 -7.02 -7.04
C LEU A 106 -6.27 -7.69 -6.39
N ASP A 107 -7.48 -7.33 -6.81
CA ASP A 107 -8.74 -7.88 -6.29
C ASP A 107 -8.83 -9.38 -6.54
N LYS A 108 -8.47 -9.83 -7.76
CA LYS A 108 -8.39 -11.27 -8.08
C LYS A 108 -7.33 -11.99 -7.24
N ALA A 109 -6.14 -11.41 -7.08
CA ALA A 109 -5.07 -12.03 -6.30
C ALA A 109 -5.45 -12.15 -4.80
N LEU A 110 -6.23 -11.21 -4.30
CA LEU A 110 -6.61 -11.13 -2.88
C LEU A 110 -7.99 -11.73 -2.58
N ASP A 111 -8.68 -12.26 -3.61
CA ASP A 111 -9.93 -12.99 -3.46
C ASP A 111 -9.76 -14.27 -2.62
N VAL A 112 -10.89 -14.85 -2.19
CA VAL A 112 -10.89 -16.03 -1.31
C VAL A 112 -10.18 -17.26 -1.90
N ASN A 113 -10.07 -17.36 -3.23
CA ASN A 113 -9.51 -18.51 -3.91
C ASN A 113 -7.99 -18.39 -4.10
N ASN A 114 -7.48 -17.17 -4.28
CA ASN A 114 -6.07 -16.93 -4.62
C ASN A 114 -5.24 -16.39 -3.44
N ARG A 115 -5.88 -15.80 -2.42
CA ARG A 115 -5.21 -15.09 -1.32
C ARG A 115 -4.11 -15.89 -0.63
N ALA A 116 -4.33 -17.16 -0.33
CA ALA A 116 -3.34 -17.97 0.38
C ALA A 116 -2.04 -18.16 -0.44
N ASP A 117 -2.19 -18.34 -1.75
CA ASP A 117 -1.06 -18.43 -2.68
C ASP A 117 -0.36 -17.08 -2.82
N THR A 118 -1.12 -15.99 -2.95
CA THR A 118 -0.57 -14.63 -3.01
C THR A 118 0.21 -14.26 -1.75
N ILE A 119 -0.31 -14.54 -0.55
CA ILE A 119 0.41 -14.32 0.71
C ILE A 119 1.73 -15.09 0.73
N THR A 120 1.70 -16.37 0.32
CA THR A 120 2.88 -17.22 0.30
C THR A 120 3.95 -16.66 -0.64
N LYS A 121 3.56 -16.28 -1.86
CA LYS A 121 4.48 -15.72 -2.86
C LYS A 121 5.04 -14.35 -2.46
N ALA A 122 4.20 -13.45 -1.95
CA ALA A 122 4.65 -12.16 -1.43
C ALA A 122 5.64 -12.33 -0.27
N GLY A 123 5.40 -13.31 0.62
CA GLY A 123 6.33 -13.68 1.68
C GLY A 123 7.70 -14.17 1.16
N GLN A 124 7.71 -14.99 0.10
CA GLN A 124 8.94 -15.46 -0.55
C GLN A 124 9.73 -14.31 -1.20
N ILE A 125 9.04 -13.39 -1.89
CA ILE A 125 9.65 -12.19 -2.49
C ILE A 125 10.33 -11.34 -1.41
N LYS A 126 9.60 -11.06 -0.32
CA LYS A 126 10.14 -10.32 0.82
C LYS A 126 11.38 -11.00 1.41
N GLN A 127 11.34 -12.32 1.60
CA GLN A 127 12.47 -13.07 2.12
C GLN A 127 13.69 -12.98 1.21
N LYS A 128 13.50 -13.16 -0.10
CA LYS A 128 14.57 -13.06 -1.10
C LYS A 128 15.23 -11.68 -1.07
N ARG A 129 14.43 -10.60 -1.03
CA ARG A 129 14.94 -9.22 -0.92
C ARG A 129 15.80 -9.01 0.34
N VAL A 130 15.40 -9.59 1.47
CA VAL A 130 16.19 -9.53 2.72
C VAL A 130 17.51 -10.29 2.58
N GLU A 131 17.50 -11.48 1.97
CA GLU A 131 18.69 -12.30 1.76
C GLU A 131 19.71 -11.63 0.82
N GLU A 132 19.23 -10.98 -0.25
CA GLU A 132 20.06 -10.20 -1.18
C GLU A 132 20.76 -9.04 -0.46
N LEU A 133 20.01 -8.24 0.30
CA LEU A 133 20.57 -7.15 1.12
C LEU A 133 21.64 -7.66 2.09
N LEU A 134 21.37 -8.74 2.82
CA LEU A 134 22.33 -9.31 3.77
C LEU A 134 23.60 -9.86 3.11
N THR A 135 23.53 -10.21 1.82
CA THR A 135 24.68 -10.69 1.06
C THR A 135 25.55 -9.54 0.56
N GLU A 136 24.96 -8.39 0.22
CA GLU A 136 25.69 -7.16 -0.15
C GLU A 136 26.54 -6.57 0.99
N PHE A 137 26.22 -6.92 2.25
CA PHE A 137 26.98 -6.49 3.43
C PHE A 137 28.05 -7.49 3.90
N LYS A 138 28.33 -8.56 3.14
CA LYS A 138 29.40 -9.54 3.42
C LYS A 138 30.62 -9.33 2.53
#